data_AF-A0A7S0D941-F1
#
_entry.id   AF-A0A7S0D941-F1
#
_cell.length_a   1.000
_cell.length_b   1.000
_cell.length_c   1.000
_cell.angle_alpha   90.00
_cell.angle_beta   90.00
_cell.angle_gamma   90.00
#
_symmetry.space_group_name_H-M   'P 1'
#
loop_
_entity.id
_entity.type
_entity.pdbx_description
1 polymer ?
#
loop_
_entity_poly.entity_id
_entity_poly.type
_entity_poly.pdbx_seq_one_letter_code
_entity_poly.pdbx_strand_id
1 'polypeptide(L)'
;ERASLDRLVAVGYAFRELESFVRRENEAGALAAVGAETLGPRRGHGGSLYRRALASGVADVLTDYESAILKLEQDILRGIVPALPAALESALSEFSLVLPSLWAVIEPVADANTLKGAALLHHLRAASLAAGAPALERALRKLEARAARAAYQQLLAWTVHGRLVDPHGEFWVRPIKGA
;
A
#
# COMPACT_ATOMS: atom_id res chain seq x y z
N GLU A 1 -19.00 -25.16 -1.19
CA GLU A 1 -18.83 -24.64 0.18
C GLU A 1 -17.37 -24.50 0.60
N ARG A 2 -16.57 -25.59 0.66
CA ARG A 2 -15.12 -25.49 1.01
C ARG A 2 -14.34 -24.49 0.15
N ALA A 3 -14.48 -24.56 -1.17
CA ALA A 3 -13.80 -23.62 -2.08
C ALA A 3 -14.18 -22.13 -1.86
N SER A 4 -15.42 -21.86 -1.44
CA SER A 4 -15.87 -20.50 -1.11
C SER A 4 -15.23 -20.01 0.19
N LEU A 5 -15.11 -20.90 1.19
CA LEU A 5 -14.42 -20.60 2.44
C LEU A 5 -12.93 -20.37 2.22
N ASP A 6 -12.28 -21.20 1.39
CA ASP A 6 -10.86 -21.05 1.07
C ASP A 6 -10.57 -19.69 0.42
N ARG A 7 -11.46 -19.22 -0.47
CA ARG A 7 -11.37 -17.88 -1.06
C ARG A 7 -11.54 -16.78 -0.01
N LEU A 8 -12.50 -16.89 0.91
CA LEU A 8 -12.66 -15.92 1.99
C LEU A 8 -11.43 -15.88 2.92
N VAL A 9 -10.84 -17.03 3.22
CA VAL A 9 -9.59 -17.12 3.99
C VAL A 9 -8.43 -16.43 3.26
N ALA A 10 -8.31 -16.61 1.94
CA ALA A 10 -7.28 -15.92 1.16
C ALA A 10 -7.43 -14.38 1.21
N VAL A 11 -8.68 -13.89 1.19
CA VAL A 11 -8.95 -12.45 1.35
C VAL A 11 -8.58 -11.96 2.74
N GLY A 12 -8.98 -12.69 3.79
CA GLY A 12 -8.63 -12.35 5.16
C GLY A 12 -7.12 -12.36 5.40
N TYR A 13 -6.40 -13.33 4.82
CA TYR A 13 -4.94 -13.37 4.84
C TYR A 13 -4.33 -12.12 4.17
N ALA A 14 -4.76 -11.81 2.93
CA ALA A 14 -4.26 -10.65 2.21
C ALA A 14 -4.53 -9.34 2.95
N PHE A 15 -5.74 -9.18 3.53
CA PHE A 15 -6.08 -8.04 4.37
C PHE A 15 -5.11 -7.91 5.56
N ARG A 16 -4.90 -8.99 6.31
CA ARG A 16 -4.01 -9.00 7.48
C ARG A 16 -2.57 -8.65 7.11
N GLU A 17 -2.07 -9.18 6.00
CA GLU A 17 -0.71 -8.88 5.55
C GLU A 17 -0.55 -7.42 5.10
N LEU A 18 -1.53 -6.89 4.36
CA LEU A 18 -1.57 -5.48 3.99
C LEU A 18 -1.66 -4.55 5.21
N GLU A 19 -2.50 -4.87 6.19
CA GLU A 19 -2.60 -4.14 7.45
C GLU A 19 -1.26 -4.17 8.20
N SER A 20 -0.62 -5.33 8.27
CA SER A 20 0.69 -5.48 8.90
C SER A 20 1.76 -4.62 8.23
N PHE A 21 1.72 -4.53 6.89
CA PHE A 21 2.61 -3.65 6.11
C PHE A 21 2.36 -2.18 6.44
N VAL A 22 1.10 -1.73 6.45
CA VAL A 22 0.72 -0.36 6.80
C VAL A 22 1.21 0.00 8.20
N ARG A 23 1.00 -0.88 9.18
CA ARG A 23 1.45 -0.66 10.56
C ARG A 23 2.97 -0.53 10.63
N ARG A 24 3.71 -1.42 9.98
CA ARG A 24 5.19 -1.41 9.95
C ARG A 24 5.73 -0.10 9.36
N GLU A 25 5.19 0.36 8.24
CA GLU A 25 5.67 1.60 7.58
C GLU A 25 5.29 2.85 8.38
N ASN A 26 4.15 2.85 9.08
CA ASN A 26 3.78 3.93 9.99
C ASN A 26 4.67 3.99 11.23
N GLU A 27 4.99 2.85 11.84
CA GLU A 27 5.94 2.76 12.96
C GLU A 27 7.33 3.24 12.53
N ALA A 28 7.81 2.80 11.36
CA ALA A 28 9.08 3.26 10.78
C ALA A 28 9.08 4.78 10.54
N GLY A 29 7.97 5.32 10.03
CA GLY A 29 7.78 6.75 9.85
C GLY A 29 7.77 7.55 11.16
N ALA A 30 7.16 7.01 12.22
CA ALA A 30 7.13 7.63 13.54
C ALA A 30 8.53 7.65 14.18
N LEU A 31 9.27 6.54 14.09
CA LEU A 31 10.65 6.47 14.57
C LEU A 31 11.57 7.46 13.83
N ALA A 32 11.41 7.61 12.51
CA ALA A 32 12.14 8.59 11.72
C ALA A 32 11.81 10.04 12.13
N ALA A 33 10.56 10.33 12.52
CA ALA A 33 10.18 11.68 12.97
C ALA A 33 10.82 12.07 14.31
N VAL A 34 11.12 11.08 15.17
CA VAL A 34 11.76 11.28 16.48
C VAL A 34 13.29 11.20 16.39
N GLY A 35 13.87 11.02 15.19
CA GLY A 35 15.32 10.85 15.00
C GLY A 35 15.85 9.53 15.60
N ALA A 36 14.97 8.55 15.79
CA ALA A 36 15.26 7.27 16.41
C ALA A 36 15.36 6.14 15.37
N GLU A 37 15.63 6.46 14.09
CA GLU A 37 15.73 5.46 13.01
C GLU A 37 16.77 4.35 13.27
N THR A 38 17.72 4.58 14.17
CA THR A 38 18.78 3.63 14.57
C THR A 38 18.44 2.79 15.81
N LEU A 39 17.39 3.12 16.55
CA LEU A 39 16.99 2.49 17.82
C LEU A 39 15.94 1.37 17.65
N GLY A 40 15.42 1.15 16.44
CA GLY A 40 14.46 0.08 16.16
C GLY A 40 15.09 -1.31 16.08
N PRO A 41 14.34 -2.39 16.43
CA PRO A 41 14.84 -3.78 16.44
C PRO A 41 15.21 -4.31 15.03
N ARG A 42 14.86 -3.59 13.96
CA ARG A 42 15.25 -3.88 12.59
C ARG A 42 16.11 -2.75 12.01
N ARG A 43 17.38 -2.72 12.43
CA ARG A 43 18.43 -1.89 11.81
C ARG A 43 18.38 -2.08 10.28
N GLY A 44 18.14 -1.00 9.53
CA GLY A 44 18.20 -1.01 8.06
C GLY A 44 16.91 -0.64 7.33
N HIS A 45 15.73 -0.73 7.96
CA HIS A 45 14.49 -0.18 7.38
C HIS A 45 14.40 1.33 7.61
N GLY A 46 15.46 2.06 7.24
CA GLY A 46 15.41 3.53 7.22
C GLY A 46 14.16 3.96 6.49
N GLY A 47 13.42 4.90 7.08
CA GLY A 47 12.12 5.34 6.57
C GLY A 47 12.17 5.65 5.07
N SER A 48 11.01 5.63 4.42
CA SER A 48 10.86 5.99 3.02
C SER A 48 9.63 6.86 2.88
N LEU A 49 9.78 8.02 2.24
CA LEU A 49 8.66 8.92 1.98
C LEU A 49 7.66 8.25 1.04
N TYR A 50 8.17 7.49 0.07
CA TYR A 50 7.42 6.85 -0.99
C TYR A 50 6.66 5.63 -0.46
N ARG A 51 7.30 4.81 0.37
CA ARG A 51 6.64 3.67 1.03
C ARG A 51 5.60 4.12 2.03
N ARG A 52 5.85 5.19 2.78
CA ARG A 52 4.84 5.76 3.68
C ARG A 52 3.63 6.31 2.91
N ALA A 53 3.87 6.97 1.78
CA ALA A 53 2.79 7.42 0.90
C ALA A 53 2.00 6.23 0.32
N LEU A 54 2.69 5.15 -0.06
CA LEU A 54 2.08 3.89 -0.47
C LEU A 54 1.25 3.27 0.66
N ALA A 55 1.80 3.14 1.87
CA ALA A 55 1.12 2.61 3.05
C ALA A 55 -0.16 3.40 3.38
N SER A 56 -0.12 4.73 3.27
CA SER A 56 -1.34 5.54 3.39
C SER A 56 -2.36 5.22 2.30
N GLY A 57 -1.93 5.00 1.05
CA GLY A 57 -2.86 4.61 -0.02
C GLY A 57 -3.44 3.20 0.17
N VAL A 58 -2.65 2.27 0.71
CA VAL A 58 -3.12 0.92 1.05
C VAL A 58 -4.13 0.98 2.18
N ALA A 59 -3.89 1.82 3.20
CA ALA A 59 -4.85 2.05 4.28
C ALA A 59 -6.21 2.52 3.75
N ASP A 60 -6.22 3.46 2.79
CA ASP A 60 -7.45 3.92 2.15
C ASP A 60 -8.23 2.75 1.50
N VAL A 61 -7.53 1.83 0.82
CA VAL A 61 -8.15 0.62 0.22
C VAL A 61 -8.68 -0.36 1.27
N LEU A 62 -7.98 -0.51 2.40
CA LEU A 62 -8.43 -1.35 3.51
C LEU A 62 -9.69 -0.75 4.16
N THR A 63 -9.77 0.56 4.32
CA THR A 63 -10.97 1.25 4.83
C THR A 63 -12.17 1.09 3.89
N ASP A 64 -11.96 1.09 2.56
CA ASP A 64 -13.02 0.79 1.59
C ASP A 64 -13.57 -0.64 1.78
N TYR A 65 -12.69 -1.61 2.03
CA TYR A 65 -13.06 -2.99 2.32
C TYR A 65 -13.82 -3.13 3.66
N GLU A 66 -13.32 -2.51 4.73
CA GLU A 66 -13.99 -2.49 6.04
C GLU A 66 -15.40 -1.87 5.93
N SER A 67 -15.54 -0.79 5.17
CA SER A 67 -16.83 -0.15 4.90
C SER A 67 -17.79 -1.09 4.15
N ALA A 68 -17.28 -1.90 3.21
CA ALA A 68 -18.07 -2.91 2.53
C ALA A 68 -18.51 -4.03 3.48
N ILE A 69 -17.66 -4.47 4.41
CA ILE A 69 -18.03 -5.44 5.44
C ILE A 69 -19.13 -4.88 6.35
N LEU A 70 -18.98 -3.65 6.85
CA LEU A 70 -19.96 -3.02 7.72
C LEU A 70 -21.33 -2.89 7.04
N LYS A 71 -21.33 -2.55 5.74
CA LYS A 71 -22.57 -2.52 4.96
C LYS A 71 -23.19 -3.91 4.83
N LEU A 72 -22.38 -4.91 4.54
CA LEU A 72 -22.84 -6.30 4.43
C LEU A 72 -23.43 -6.81 5.74
N GLU A 73 -22.82 -6.49 6.87
CA GLU A 73 -23.34 -6.81 8.20
C GLU A 73 -24.73 -6.18 8.42
N GLN A 74 -24.88 -4.88 8.11
CA GLN A 74 -26.17 -4.20 8.21
C GLN A 74 -27.24 -4.81 7.31
N ASP A 75 -26.88 -5.21 6.09
CA ASP A 75 -27.80 -5.83 5.14
C ASP A 75 -28.25 -7.23 5.60
N ILE A 76 -27.38 -7.98 6.28
CA ILE A 76 -27.71 -9.26 6.91
C ILE A 76 -28.66 -9.05 8.10
N LEU A 77 -28.35 -8.09 8.98
CA LEU A 77 -29.18 -7.78 10.15
C LEU A 77 -30.59 -7.31 9.76
N ARG A 78 -30.71 -6.62 8.62
CA ARG A 78 -32.00 -6.19 8.04
C ARG A 78 -32.74 -7.30 7.28
N GLY A 79 -32.12 -8.46 7.10
CA GLY A 79 -32.69 -9.58 6.33
C GLY A 79 -32.72 -9.36 4.82
N ILE A 80 -31.97 -8.37 4.30
CA ILE A 80 -31.87 -8.09 2.85
C ILE A 80 -31.00 -9.16 2.18
N VAL A 81 -29.90 -9.52 2.83
CA VAL A 81 -28.95 -10.54 2.35
C VAL A 81 -28.99 -11.74 3.29
N PRO A 82 -29.18 -12.97 2.76
CA PRO A 82 -29.11 -14.15 3.61
C PRO A 82 -27.68 -14.37 4.12
N ALA A 83 -27.53 -14.83 5.37
CA ALA A 83 -26.25 -15.16 6.00
C ALA A 83 -25.63 -16.46 5.44
N LEU A 84 -25.63 -16.61 4.10
CA LEU A 84 -25.11 -17.76 3.39
C LEU A 84 -23.73 -17.43 2.78
N PRO A 85 -22.77 -18.38 2.80
CA PRO A 85 -21.42 -18.15 2.25
C PRO A 85 -21.40 -17.66 0.80
N ALA A 86 -22.32 -18.13 -0.04
CA ALA A 86 -22.41 -17.71 -1.44
C ALA A 86 -22.82 -16.23 -1.59
N ALA A 87 -23.68 -15.73 -0.71
CA ALA A 87 -24.11 -14.34 -0.72
C ALA A 87 -22.97 -13.40 -0.27
N LEU A 88 -22.21 -13.83 0.75
CA LEU A 88 -20.99 -13.14 1.20
C LEU A 88 -19.94 -13.09 0.09
N GLU A 89 -19.71 -14.20 -0.60
CA GLU A 89 -18.76 -14.29 -1.72
C GLU A 89 -19.15 -13.36 -2.87
N SER A 90 -20.44 -13.32 -3.23
CA SER A 90 -20.95 -12.41 -4.25
C SER A 90 -20.74 -10.95 -3.86
N ALA A 91 -21.07 -10.58 -2.62
CA ALA A 91 -20.92 -9.22 -2.11
C ALA A 91 -19.45 -8.76 -2.03
N LEU A 92 -18.52 -9.69 -1.77
CA LEU A 92 -17.09 -9.42 -1.63
C LEU A 92 -16.29 -9.79 -2.90
N SER A 93 -16.96 -10.08 -4.01
CA SER A 93 -16.34 -10.62 -5.21
C SER A 93 -15.24 -9.71 -5.78
N GLU A 94 -15.43 -8.38 -5.77
CA GLU A 94 -14.41 -7.41 -6.21
C GLU A 94 -13.14 -7.48 -5.33
N PHE A 95 -13.32 -7.45 -4.01
CA PHE A 95 -12.21 -7.53 -3.05
C PHE A 95 -11.52 -8.89 -3.04
N SER A 96 -12.23 -9.95 -3.43
CA SER A 96 -11.67 -11.29 -3.52
C SER A 96 -10.56 -11.43 -4.55
N LEU A 97 -10.61 -10.63 -5.61
CA LEU A 97 -9.54 -10.53 -6.60
C LEU A 97 -8.52 -9.44 -6.23
N VAL A 98 -9.00 -8.27 -5.80
CA VAL A 98 -8.15 -7.09 -5.63
C VAL A 98 -7.18 -7.26 -4.47
N LEU A 99 -7.62 -7.70 -3.28
CA LEU A 99 -6.76 -7.74 -2.10
C LEU A 99 -5.60 -8.76 -2.23
N PRO A 100 -5.82 -10.02 -2.65
CA PRO A 100 -4.71 -10.97 -2.83
C PRO A 100 -3.75 -10.54 -3.94
N SER A 101 -4.27 -10.02 -5.06
CA SER A 101 -3.42 -9.53 -6.15
C SER A 101 -2.62 -8.31 -5.75
N LEU A 102 -3.20 -7.43 -4.93
CA LEU A 102 -2.52 -6.27 -4.40
C LEU A 102 -1.40 -6.66 -3.43
N TRP A 103 -1.66 -7.64 -2.55
CA TRP A 103 -0.62 -8.18 -1.66
C TRP A 103 0.56 -8.75 -2.47
N ALA A 104 0.30 -9.53 -3.53
CA ALA A 104 1.38 -10.07 -4.36
C ALA A 104 2.28 -8.99 -4.99
N VAL A 105 1.75 -7.78 -5.26
CA VAL A 105 2.54 -6.65 -5.76
C VAL A 105 3.32 -5.96 -4.63
N ILE A 106 2.75 -5.92 -3.43
CA ILE A 106 3.33 -5.22 -2.26
C ILE A 106 4.31 -6.10 -1.50
N GLU A 107 4.17 -7.42 -1.52
CA GLU A 107 5.03 -8.38 -0.82
C GLU A 107 6.53 -8.16 -1.13
N PRO A 108 6.97 -8.00 -2.40
CA PRO A 108 8.36 -7.66 -2.69
C PRO A 108 8.81 -6.33 -2.06
N VAL A 109 7.90 -5.36 -1.94
CA VAL A 109 8.17 -4.08 -1.27
C VAL A 109 8.25 -4.29 0.23
N ALA A 110 7.36 -5.09 0.83
CA ALA A 110 7.40 -5.37 2.26
C ALA A 110 8.70 -6.07 2.68
N ASP A 111 9.19 -7.02 1.87
CA ASP A 111 10.34 -7.86 2.20
C ASP A 111 11.68 -7.25 1.78
N ALA A 112 11.74 -6.66 0.58
CA ALA A 112 12.98 -6.13 0.04
C ALA A 112 13.10 -4.63 0.35
N ASN A 113 14.01 -4.28 1.26
CA ASN A 113 14.35 -2.90 1.58
C ASN A 113 15.00 -2.11 0.41
N THR A 114 15.26 -2.79 -0.72
CA THR A 114 15.84 -2.21 -1.94
C THR A 114 14.81 -1.46 -2.79
N LEU A 115 13.52 -1.79 -2.69
CA LEU A 115 12.45 -1.12 -3.42
C LEU A 115 12.04 0.16 -2.68
N LYS A 116 12.70 1.27 -3.02
CA LYS A 116 12.50 2.62 -2.46
C LYS A 116 12.59 3.69 -3.55
N GLY A 117 12.11 4.90 -3.26
CA GLY A 117 12.15 6.04 -4.18
C GLY A 117 11.58 5.72 -5.57
N ALA A 118 12.32 6.10 -6.62
CA ALA A 118 11.92 5.89 -8.01
C ALA A 118 11.74 4.41 -8.39
N ALA A 119 12.49 3.48 -7.78
CA ALA A 119 12.35 2.04 -8.06
C ALA A 119 10.97 1.52 -7.64
N LEU A 120 10.43 2.04 -6.52
CA LEU A 120 9.07 1.74 -6.08
C LEU A 120 8.03 2.24 -7.08
N LEU A 121 8.18 3.46 -7.59
CA LEU A 121 7.27 4.02 -8.59
C LEU A 121 7.27 3.20 -9.88
N HIS A 122 8.46 2.80 -10.34
CA HIS A 122 8.60 1.96 -11.53
C HIS A 122 7.94 0.59 -11.33
N HIS A 123 8.13 -0.03 -10.16
CA HIS A 123 7.48 -1.30 -9.79
C HIS A 123 5.96 -1.19 -9.82
N LEU A 124 5.38 -0.17 -9.17
CA LEU A 124 3.93 0.05 -9.15
C LEU A 124 3.37 0.34 -10.54
N ARG A 125 4.07 1.14 -11.35
CA ARG A 125 3.67 1.43 -12.75
C ARG A 125 3.67 0.15 -13.58
N ALA A 126 4.74 -0.64 -13.52
CA ALA A 126 4.85 -1.91 -14.24
C ALA A 126 3.73 -2.88 -13.82
N ALA A 127 3.48 -3.01 -12.51
CA ALA A 127 2.39 -3.83 -11.99
C ALA A 127 1.02 -3.34 -12.47
N SER A 128 0.80 -2.01 -12.54
CA SER A 128 -0.46 -1.45 -13.05
C SER A 128 -0.70 -1.77 -14.52
N LEU A 129 0.36 -1.78 -15.34
CA LEU A 129 0.28 -2.10 -16.77
C LEU A 129 0.11 -3.61 -17.01
N ALA A 130 0.66 -4.43 -16.13
CA ALA A 130 0.50 -5.88 -16.15
C ALA A 130 -0.82 -6.34 -15.49
N ALA A 131 -1.59 -5.43 -14.89
CA ALA A 131 -2.83 -5.77 -14.22
C ALA A 131 -3.87 -6.26 -15.25
N GLY A 132 -4.18 -7.56 -15.22
CA GLY A 132 -5.19 -8.16 -16.10
C GLY A 132 -6.64 -7.80 -15.76
N ALA A 133 -6.87 -7.08 -14.66
CA ALA A 133 -8.21 -6.74 -14.16
C ALA A 133 -8.36 -5.22 -13.95
N PRO A 134 -9.42 -4.58 -14.49
CA PRO A 134 -9.62 -3.13 -14.39
C PRO A 134 -9.73 -2.61 -12.95
N ALA A 135 -10.29 -3.39 -12.03
CA ALA A 135 -10.37 -3.01 -10.61
C ALA A 135 -8.97 -2.91 -9.97
N LEU A 136 -8.12 -3.89 -10.25
CA LEU A 136 -6.73 -3.92 -9.77
C LEU A 136 -5.89 -2.80 -10.42
N GLU A 137 -6.02 -2.60 -11.73
CA GLU A 137 -5.32 -1.52 -12.44
C GLU A 137 -5.65 -0.15 -11.83
N ARG A 138 -6.94 0.12 -11.58
CA ARG A 138 -7.38 1.37 -10.94
C ARG A 138 -6.80 1.52 -9.54
N ALA A 139 -6.79 0.46 -8.73
CA ALA A 139 -6.21 0.47 -7.40
C ALA A 139 -4.70 0.78 -7.47
N LEU A 140 -3.95 0.06 -8.29
CA LEU A 140 -2.50 0.25 -8.45
C LEU A 140 -2.16 1.66 -8.98
N ARG A 141 -2.91 2.20 -9.94
CA ARG A 141 -2.71 3.58 -10.42
C ARG A 141 -2.98 4.62 -9.33
N LYS A 142 -4.00 4.43 -8.51
CA LYS A 142 -4.26 5.32 -7.35
C LYS A 142 -3.09 5.28 -6.37
N LEU A 143 -2.59 4.09 -6.06
CA LEU A 143 -1.43 3.91 -5.17
C LEU A 143 -0.16 4.54 -5.74
N GLU A 144 0.10 4.32 -7.03
CA GLU A 144 1.22 4.91 -7.74
C GLU A 144 1.15 6.44 -7.74
N ALA A 145 -0.01 7.02 -8.06
CA ALA A 145 -0.20 8.47 -8.03
C ALA A 145 0.06 9.06 -6.64
N ARG A 146 -0.35 8.35 -5.58
CA ARG A 146 -0.13 8.76 -4.20
C ARG A 146 1.35 8.69 -3.82
N ALA A 147 2.05 7.64 -4.22
CA ALA A 147 3.50 7.54 -4.04
C ALA A 147 4.26 8.61 -4.86
N ALA A 148 3.85 8.83 -6.11
CA ALA A 148 4.44 9.82 -7.01
C ALA A 148 4.26 11.25 -6.50
N ARG A 149 3.21 11.53 -5.71
CA ARG A 149 3.03 12.82 -5.04
C ARG A 149 4.25 13.19 -4.20
N ALA A 150 4.88 12.24 -3.50
CA ALA A 150 6.10 12.51 -2.74
C ALA A 150 7.24 12.96 -3.67
N ALA A 151 7.42 12.28 -4.82
CA ALA A 151 8.41 12.66 -5.82
C ALA A 151 8.15 14.05 -6.41
N TYR A 152 6.90 14.38 -6.72
CA TYR A 152 6.54 15.70 -7.23
C TYR A 152 6.78 16.81 -6.21
N GLN A 153 6.55 16.57 -4.92
CA GLN A 153 6.88 17.53 -3.87
C GLN A 153 8.39 17.75 -3.76
N GLN A 154 9.20 16.69 -3.86
CA GLN A 154 10.65 16.82 -3.91
C GLN A 154 11.13 17.58 -5.15
N LEU A 155 10.53 17.29 -6.31
CA LEU A 155 10.82 17.99 -7.56
C LEU A 155 10.47 19.48 -7.46
N LEU A 156 9.30 19.83 -6.92
CA LEU A 156 8.88 21.21 -6.71
C LEU A 156 9.81 21.95 -5.74
N ALA A 157 10.18 21.32 -4.62
CA ALA A 157 11.13 21.89 -3.68
C ALA A 157 12.49 22.21 -4.35
N TRP A 158 12.94 21.32 -5.23
CA TRP A 158 14.18 21.49 -5.96
C TRP A 158 14.09 22.55 -7.08
N THR A 159 13.09 22.47 -7.96
CA THR A 159 12.98 23.36 -9.14
C THR A 159 12.56 24.78 -8.78
N VAL A 160 11.65 24.94 -7.81
CA VAL A 160 11.09 26.26 -7.45
C VAL A 160 11.91 26.94 -6.36
N HIS A 161 12.39 26.17 -5.37
CA HIS A 161 13.06 26.74 -4.20
C HIS A 161 14.56 26.44 -4.14
N GLY A 162 15.11 25.65 -5.07
CA GLY A 162 16.52 25.25 -5.03
C GLY A 162 16.88 24.38 -3.82
N ARG A 163 15.89 23.79 -3.14
CA ARG A 163 16.09 23.02 -1.91
C ARG A 163 15.95 21.53 -2.17
N LEU A 164 16.98 20.76 -1.81
CA LEU A 164 16.93 19.31 -1.85
C LEU A 164 16.36 18.77 -0.53
N VAL A 165 15.10 18.34 -0.55
CA VAL A 165 14.42 17.73 0.60
C VAL A 165 14.38 16.21 0.42
N ASP A 166 15.44 15.54 0.82
CA ASP A 166 15.58 14.09 0.69
C ASP A 166 16.20 13.43 1.93
N PRO A 167 15.41 13.26 3.02
CA PRO A 167 15.89 12.69 4.28
C PRO A 167 16.42 11.25 4.17
N HIS A 168 15.97 10.53 3.14
CA HIS A 168 16.21 9.10 2.99
C HIS A 168 17.04 8.73 1.75
N GLY A 169 17.53 9.73 1.00
CA GLY A 169 18.39 9.50 -0.17
C GLY A 169 17.67 8.85 -1.36
N GLU A 170 16.36 9.04 -1.46
CA GLU A 170 15.46 8.42 -2.44
C GLU A 170 15.33 9.21 -3.74
N PHE A 171 15.69 10.49 -3.73
CA PHE A 171 15.61 11.36 -4.89
C PHE A 171 16.81 11.13 -5.83
N TRP A 172 16.59 11.29 -7.13
CA TRP A 172 17.61 11.05 -8.15
C TRP A 172 18.69 12.14 -8.20
N VAL A 173 18.40 13.35 -7.69
CA VAL A 173 19.40 14.42 -7.58
C VAL A 173 20.15 14.27 -6.26
N ARG A 174 21.49 14.19 -6.32
CA ARG A 174 22.36 14.11 -5.16
C ARG A 174 23.39 15.23 -5.19
N PRO A 175 23.70 15.86 -4.03
CA PRO A 175 24.74 16.86 -3.96
C PRO A 175 26.10 16.18 -4.14
N ILE A 176 26.96 16.76 -4.97
CA ILE A 176 28.36 16.33 -5.09
C ILE A 176 29.09 16.90 -3.87
N LYS A 177 29.63 16.03 -3.00
CA LYS A 177 30.49 16.48 -1.90
C LYS A 177 31.88 16.76 -2.46
N GLY A 178 32.28 18.03 -2.54
CA GLY A 178 33.67 18.44 -2.81
C GLY A 178 33.90 19.19 -4.13
N ALA A 179 33.19 20.29 -4.37
CA ALA A 179 33.62 21.33 -5.31
C ALA A 179 34.03 22.58 -4.52
#